data_AF-A0A961YDW0-F1
#
_entry.id   AF-A0A961YDW0-F1
#
_cell.length_a   1.000
_cell.length_b   1.000
_cell.length_c   1.000
_cell.angle_alpha   90.00
_cell.angle_beta   90.00
_cell.angle_gamma   90.00
#
_symmetry.space_group_name_H-M   'P 1'
#
loop_
_entity.id
_entity.type
_entity.pdbx_description
1 polymer ?
#
loop_
_entity_poly.entity_id
_entity_poly.type
_entity_poly.pdbx_seq_one_letter_code
_entity_poly.pdbx_strand_id
1 'polypeptide(L)' 'MRIERRYTKAGKSPFAGIEFRTTSSEIRNPDGSIVFKLDDIVVPAAWSQVASDIIAQKYFRK' A
#
# COMPACT_ATOMS: atom_id res chain seq x y z
N MET A 1 7.87 30.79 11.38
CA MET A 1 7.25 30.22 10.16
C MET A 1 5.95 29.52 10.56
N ARG A 2 4.80 29.88 9.99
CA ARG A 2 3.49 29.24 10.28
C ARG A 2 3.02 28.53 9.01
N ILE A 3 2.97 27.20 9.03
CA ILE A 3 2.50 26.38 7.92
C ILE A 3 1.03 26.02 8.18
N GLU A 4 0.16 26.43 7.27
CA GLU A 4 -1.27 26.12 7.35
C GLU A 4 -1.55 24.67 6.91
N ARG A 5 -2.40 23.97 7.66
CA ARG A 5 -2.79 22.58 7.34
C ARG A 5 -4.02 22.60 6.42
N ARG A 6 -3.99 21.80 5.35
CA ARG A 6 -5.11 21.67 4.39
C ARG A 6 -5.83 20.33 4.49
N TYR A 7 -5.08 19.23 4.62
CA TYR A 7 -5.63 17.86 4.64
C TYR A 7 -5.41 17.12 5.96
N THR A 8 -4.78 17.76 6.94
CA THR A 8 -4.47 17.16 8.24
C THR A 8 -5.04 17.99 9.38
N LYS A 9 -5.30 17.35 10.51
CA LYS A 9 -5.77 18.01 11.74
C LYS A 9 -4.65 17.96 12.77
N ALA A 10 -4.46 19.04 13.52
CA ALA A 10 -3.48 19.07 14.60
C ALA A 10 -3.80 17.98 15.64
N GLY A 11 -2.76 17.30 16.15
CA GLY A 11 -2.92 16.21 17.10
C GLY A 11 -3.50 14.91 16.55
N LYS A 12 -3.74 14.80 15.23
CA LYS A 12 -4.19 13.57 14.58
C LYS A 12 -3.12 13.04 13.62
N SER A 13 -3.12 11.72 13.44
CA SER A 13 -2.31 11.07 12.41
C SER A 13 -2.64 11.67 11.03
N PRO A 14 -1.65 11.88 10.15
CA PRO A 14 -1.89 12.26 8.76
C PRO A 14 -2.77 11.24 8.01
N PHE A 15 -2.78 9.98 8.45
CA PHE A 15 -3.59 8.90 7.89
C PHE A 15 -4.96 8.76 8.57
N ALA A 16 -5.27 9.61 9.56
CA ALA A 16 -6.55 9.53 10.27
C ALA A 16 -7.73 9.74 9.30
N GLY A 17 -8.65 8.77 9.27
CA GLY A 17 -9.81 8.76 8.36
C GLY A 17 -9.61 7.95 7.08
N ILE A 18 -8.40 7.41 6.85
CA ILE A 18 -8.17 6.41 5.81
C ILE A 18 -8.29 5.04 6.46
N GLU A 19 -9.20 4.21 5.95
CA GLU A 19 -9.29 2.81 6.34
C GLU A 19 -8.20 2.01 5.62
N PHE A 20 -7.60 1.06 6.33
CA PHE A 20 -6.56 0.19 5.79
C PHE A 20 -6.98 -1.27 5.92
N ARG A 21 -6.56 -2.08 4.94
CA ARG A 21 -6.73 -3.53 4.94
C ARG A 21 -5.38 -4.20 4.73
N THR A 22 -5.24 -5.41 5.26
CA THR A 22 -4.10 -6.29 4.98
C THR A 22 -4.38 -7.07 3.71
N THR A 23 -3.36 -7.24 2.86
CA THR A 23 -3.42 -8.03 1.62
C THR A 23 -2.07 -8.65 1.32
N SER A 24 -1.99 -9.54 0.33
CA SER A 24 -0.73 -10.04 -0.21
C SER A 24 -0.55 -9.60 -1.66
N SER A 25 0.69 -9.59 -2.13
CA SER A 25 1.04 -9.39 -3.54
C SER A 25 1.89 -10.57 -4.00
N GLU A 26 1.54 -11.15 -5.14
CA GLU A 26 2.21 -12.33 -5.67
C GLU A 26 2.31 -12.25 -7.19
N ILE A 27 3.53 -12.43 -7.70
CA ILE A 27 3.82 -12.46 -9.13
C ILE A 27 4.37 -13.85 -9.46
N ARG A 28 3.73 -14.52 -10.43
CA ARG A 28 4.12 -15.84 -10.91
C ARG A 28 4.59 -15.80 -12.36
N ASN A 29 5.50 -16.70 -12.70
CA ASN A 29 5.82 -17.06 -14.08
C ASN A 29 4.65 -17.83 -14.71
N PRO A 30 4.60 -17.96 -16.05
CA PRO A 30 3.59 -18.77 -16.73
C PRO A 30 3.58 -20.23 -16.32
N ASP A 31 4.72 -20.77 -15.88
CA ASP A 31 4.85 -22.13 -15.33
C ASP A 31 4.34 -22.29 -13.89
N GLY A 32 3.87 -21.19 -13.28
CA GLY A 32 3.34 -21.14 -11.92
C GLY A 32 4.38 -20.90 -10.83
N SER A 33 5.68 -20.85 -11.15
CA SER A 33 6.72 -20.54 -10.17
C SER A 33 6.65 -19.09 -9.70
N ILE A 34 6.95 -18.85 -8.41
CA ILE A 34 6.85 -17.52 -7.80
C ILE A 34 8.08 -16.69 -8.13
N VAL A 35 7.88 -15.53 -8.74
CA VAL A 35 8.91 -14.52 -9.03
C VAL A 35 9.07 -13.55 -7.88
N PHE A 36 7.96 -13.19 -7.24
CA PHE A 36 7.91 -12.29 -6.11
C PHE A 36 6.68 -12.60 -5.28
N LYS A 37 6.83 -12.59 -3.95
CA LYS A 37 5.71 -12.66 -3.03
C LYS A 37 5.99 -11.78 -1.84
N LEU A 38 4.99 -11.00 -1.45
CA LEU A 38 5.00 -10.20 -0.24
C LEU A 38 3.65 -10.33 0.45
N ASP A 39 3.67 -10.97 1.61
CA ASP A 39 2.50 -11.15 2.46
C ASP A 39 2.34 -9.98 3.44
N ASP A 40 1.15 -9.86 4.03
CA ASP A 40 0.82 -8.95 5.12
C ASP A 40 1.08 -7.45 4.85
N ILE A 41 0.89 -7.01 3.60
CA ILE A 41 0.97 -5.58 3.27
C ILE A 41 -0.30 -4.83 3.68
N VAL A 42 -0.11 -3.72 4.38
CA VAL A 42 -1.19 -2.82 4.81
C VAL A 42 -1.36 -1.72 3.78
N VAL A 43 -2.52 -1.70 3.12
CA VAL A 43 -2.85 -0.75 2.04
C VAL A 43 -4.17 -0.05 2.33
N PRO A 44 -4.42 1.16 1.80
CA PRO A 44 -5.74 1.77 1.88
C PRO A 44 -6.82 0.82 1.37
N ALA A 45 -7.90 0.67 2.14
CA ALA A 45 -8.96 -0.31 1.85
C ALA A 45 -9.62 -0.09 0.48
N ALA A 46 -9.68 1.16 0.03
CA ALA A 46 -10.22 1.55 -1.27
C ALA A 46 -9.33 1.17 -2.47
N TRP A 47 -8.09 0.72 -2.26
CA TRP A 47 -7.22 0.31 -3.36
C TRP A 47 -7.64 -1.05 -3.93
N SER A 48 -7.66 -1.12 -5.26
CA SER A 48 -7.77 -2.38 -5.98
C SER A 48 -6.53 -3.25 -5.74
N GLN A 49 -6.67 -4.56 -5.92
CA GLN A 49 -5.52 -5.48 -5.84
C GLN A 49 -4.41 -5.07 -6.81
N VAL A 50 -4.75 -4.67 -8.04
CA VAL A 50 -3.78 -4.18 -9.04
C VAL A 50 -3.00 -2.97 -8.54
N ALA A 51 -3.64 -2.01 -7.85
CA ALA A 51 -2.94 -0.87 -7.28
C ALA A 51 -1.97 -1.28 -6.15
N SER A 52 -2.39 -2.23 -5.30
CA SER A 52 -1.53 -2.83 -4.27
C SER A 52 -0.32 -3.52 -4.89
N ASP A 53 -0.52 -4.30 -5.96
CA ASP A 53 0.54 -5.03 -6.67
C ASP A 53 1.55 -4.09 -7.34
N ILE A 54 1.08 -3.01 -7.99
CA ILE A 54 1.96 -2.00 -8.61
C ILE A 54 2.90 -1.38 -7.56
N ILE A 55 2.38 -1.01 -6.39
CA ILE A 55 3.19 -0.41 -5.32
C ILE A 55 4.14 -1.44 -4.71
N ALA A 56 3.68 -2.67 -4.46
CA ALA A 56 4.51 -3.77 -3.98
C ALA A 56 5.70 -4.01 -4.91
N GLN A 57 5.45 -4.11 -6.22
CA GLN A 57 6.49 -4.31 -7.22
C GLN A 57 7.44 -3.13 -7.33
N LYS A 58 6.95 -1.89 -7.25
CA LYS A 58 7.78 -0.70 -7.44
C LYS A 58 8.72 -0.42 -6.28
N TYR A 59 8.28 -0.66 -5.05
CA TYR A 59 9.00 -0.24 -3.84
C TYR A 59 9.58 -1.38 -3.01
N PHE A 60 9.09 -2.60 -3.16
CA PHE A 60 9.51 -3.74 -2.32
C PHE A 60 10.21 -4.84 -3.10
N ARG A 61 10.30 -4.73 -4.43
CA ARG A 61 11.12 -5.63 -5.26
C ARG A 61 12.57 -5.13 -5.26
N LYS A 62 13.53 -6.03 -5.04
CA LYS A 62 14.96 -5.79 -5.33
C LYS A 62 15.26 -5.97 -6.82
#